data_AF-A0A7T7CFF5-F1
#
_entry.id   AF-A0A7T7CFF5-F1
#
_cell.length_a   1.000
_cell.length_b   1.000
_cell.length_c   1.000
_cell.angle_alpha   90.00
_cell.angle_beta   90.00
_cell.angle_gamma   90.00
#
_symmetry.space_group_name_H-M   'P 1'
#
loop_
_entity.id
_entity.type
_entity.pdbx_description
1 polymer ?
#
loop_
_entity_poly.entity_id
_entity_poly.type
_entity_poly.pdbx_seq_one_letter_code
_entity_poly.pdbx_strand_id
1 'polypeptide(L)'
;MGFFDFFKRDQKHQEQVSKDKYWVLTTSEDEIIDPVWEQVKGAIDHATPDRSMFASLGYMHSGIEIEVIQVVGEDHVYRFEALPPKSSDDYGKIFVNDGISYEETLKLCEDFYKHQRVVGFRNLPIEKKKF
;
A
#
# COMPACT_ATOMS: atom_id res chain seq x y z
N MET A 1 0.27 -17.49 9.20
CA MET A 1 -1.03 -17.12 8.60
C MET A 1 -0.79 -15.82 7.85
N GLY A 2 -0.80 -15.87 6.53
CA GLY A 2 -0.30 -14.78 5.68
C GLY A 2 -1.38 -13.73 5.39
N PHE A 3 -0.93 -12.50 5.09
CA PHE A 3 -1.72 -11.33 4.68
C PHE A 3 -2.80 -11.61 3.60
N PHE A 4 -2.68 -12.70 2.83
CA PHE A 4 -3.70 -13.17 1.90
C PHE A 4 -5.06 -13.51 2.53
N ASP A 5 -5.13 -13.80 3.84
CA ASP A 5 -6.40 -14.10 4.51
C ASP A 5 -7.21 -12.85 4.89
N PHE A 6 -6.57 -11.67 4.99
CA PHE A 6 -7.30 -10.43 5.31
C PHE A 6 -8.16 -9.97 4.12
N PHE A 7 -7.64 -10.08 2.89
CA PHE A 7 -8.39 -9.82 1.65
C PHE A 7 -9.53 -10.80 1.35
N LYS A 8 -9.69 -11.88 2.14
CA LYS A 8 -10.75 -12.88 1.94
C LYS A 8 -11.96 -12.70 2.86
N ARG A 9 -11.92 -11.81 3.85
CA ARG A 9 -12.97 -11.80 4.90
C ARG A 9 -14.25 -11.01 4.62
N ASP A 10 -14.31 -10.18 3.58
CA ASP A 10 -15.54 -9.44 3.25
C ASP A 10 -15.96 -9.58 1.79
N GLN A 11 -16.23 -10.81 1.35
CA GLN A 11 -16.99 -11.08 0.12
C GLN A 11 -18.52 -10.95 0.34
N LYS A 12 -18.98 -9.83 0.91
CA LYS A 12 -20.41 -9.46 0.92
C LYS A 12 -20.63 -7.96 0.70
N HIS A 13 -20.03 -7.42 -0.35
CA HIS A 13 -20.67 -6.37 -1.14
C HIS A 13 -20.32 -6.66 -2.60
N GLN A 14 -21.30 -7.17 -3.35
CA GLN A 14 -21.26 -7.09 -4.82
C GLN A 14 -21.51 -5.62 -5.18
N GLU A 15 -20.54 -4.76 -4.91
CA GLU A 15 -20.53 -3.45 -5.54
C GLU A 15 -20.08 -3.63 -6.97
N GLN A 16 -20.97 -3.20 -7.86
CA GLN A 16 -20.75 -3.07 -9.28
C GLN A 16 -19.42 -2.31 -9.45
N VAL A 17 -18.37 -3.02 -9.88
CA VAL A 17 -17.00 -2.48 -10.00
C VAL A 17 -17.08 -1.23 -10.89
N SER A 18 -17.11 -0.06 -10.25
CA SER A 18 -17.10 1.21 -10.97
C SER A 18 -15.83 1.26 -11.80
N LYS A 19 -15.94 1.59 -13.08
CA LYS A 19 -14.76 1.71 -13.97
C LYS A 19 -13.97 3.00 -13.70
N ASP A 20 -14.47 3.86 -12.84
CA ASP A 20 -13.83 5.11 -12.52
C ASP A 20 -12.63 4.87 -11.59
N LYS A 21 -11.61 5.71 -11.75
CA LYS A 21 -10.40 5.68 -10.93
C LYS A 21 -10.72 6.30 -9.58
N TYR A 22 -10.29 5.67 -8.50
CA TYR A 22 -10.51 6.18 -7.15
C TYR A 22 -9.33 5.87 -6.25
N TRP A 23 -9.18 6.68 -5.21
CA TRP A 23 -8.21 6.44 -4.16
C TRP A 23 -8.82 5.60 -3.05
N VAL A 24 -8.04 4.71 -2.45
CA VAL A 24 -8.42 3.96 -1.26
C VAL A 24 -7.28 3.99 -0.25
N LEU A 25 -7.58 4.41 0.98
CA LEU A 25 -6.68 4.30 2.12
C LEU A 25 -7.20 3.22 3.05
N THR A 26 -6.43 2.17 3.23
CA THR A 26 -6.72 1.07 4.15
C THR A 26 -5.72 1.08 5.29
N THR A 27 -6.22 0.96 6.51
CA THR A 27 -5.41 0.81 7.72
C THR A 27 -5.78 -0.49 8.43
N SER A 28 -5.16 -0.76 9.58
CA SER A 28 -5.56 -1.91 10.41
C SER A 28 -6.99 -1.82 10.96
N GLU A 29 -7.61 -0.63 10.98
CA GLU A 29 -8.89 -0.39 11.66
C GLU A 29 -10.00 0.06 10.70
N ASP A 30 -9.65 0.75 9.62
CA ASP A 30 -10.63 1.42 8.76
C ASP A 30 -10.20 1.45 7.28
N GLU A 31 -11.18 1.66 6.41
CA GLU A 31 -11.02 1.87 4.97
C GLU A 31 -11.73 3.17 4.54
N ILE A 32 -11.00 4.06 3.87
CA ILE A 32 -11.48 5.36 3.43
C ILE A 32 -11.36 5.45 1.90
N ILE A 33 -12.49 5.69 1.24
CA ILE A 33 -12.55 5.96 -0.20
C ILE A 33 -12.33 7.46 -0.45
N ASP A 34 -11.51 7.77 -1.45
CA ASP A 34 -11.08 9.13 -1.83
C ASP A 34 -10.58 9.97 -0.64
N PRO A 35 -9.56 9.47 0.10
CA PRO A 35 -9.01 10.17 1.25
C PRO A 35 -8.38 11.50 0.86
N VAL A 36 -8.53 12.51 1.72
CA VAL A 36 -7.72 13.73 1.65
C VAL A 36 -6.31 13.47 2.15
N TRP A 37 -5.35 14.29 1.72
CA TRP A 37 -3.93 14.11 2.06
C TRP A 37 -3.67 14.06 3.57
N GLU A 38 -4.41 14.84 4.36
CA GLU A 38 -4.32 14.88 5.82
C GLU A 38 -4.68 13.53 6.46
N GLN A 39 -5.62 12.79 5.87
CA GLN A 39 -5.99 11.45 6.33
C GLN A 39 -4.88 10.44 6.00
N VAL A 40 -4.28 10.54 4.81
CA VAL A 40 -3.13 9.71 4.41
C VAL A 40 -1.94 9.95 5.34
N LYS A 41 -1.58 11.23 5.56
CA LYS A 41 -0.50 11.62 6.47
C LYS A 41 -0.77 11.12 7.89
N GLY A 42 -2.00 11.26 8.37
CA GLY A 42 -2.41 10.74 9.67
C GLY A 42 -2.24 9.22 9.76
N ALA A 43 -2.65 8.46 8.74
CA ALA A 43 -2.47 7.01 8.74
C ALA A 43 -1.00 6.58 8.77
N ILE A 44 -0.12 7.26 8.03
CA ILE A 44 1.34 7.00 8.05
C ILE A 44 1.94 7.30 9.43
N ASP A 45 1.49 8.37 10.07
CA ASP A 45 1.89 8.71 11.45
C ASP A 45 1.46 7.63 12.44
N HIS A 46 0.25 7.06 12.28
CA HIS A 46 -0.25 5.99 13.15
C HIS A 46 0.37 4.62 12.87
N ALA A 47 0.91 4.39 11.67
CA ALA A 47 1.67 3.19 11.30
C ALA A 47 3.05 3.11 11.99
N THR A 48 3.13 3.58 13.24
CA THR A 48 4.35 3.57 14.04
C THR A 48 4.86 2.15 14.31
N PRO A 49 6.19 1.96 14.36
CA PRO A 49 6.85 0.68 14.59
C PRO A 49 6.36 -0.14 15.78
N ASP A 50 5.88 0.53 16.82
CA ASP A 50 5.55 -0.11 18.09
C ASP A 50 4.15 -0.74 18.11
N ARG A 51 3.34 -0.53 17.07
CA ARG A 51 1.91 -0.93 17.06
C ARG A 51 1.56 -2.07 16.09
N SER A 52 2.51 -2.62 15.33
CA SER A 52 2.20 -3.58 14.25
C SER A 52 1.09 -3.04 13.31
N MET A 53 1.05 -1.72 13.13
CA MET A 53 0.07 -1.02 12.32
C MET A 53 0.65 -0.72 10.93
N PHE A 54 -0.21 -0.77 9.91
CA PHE A 54 0.16 -0.44 8.54
C PHE A 54 -0.80 0.60 7.97
N ALA A 55 -0.32 1.31 6.95
CA ALA A 55 -1.14 2.17 6.11
C ALA A 55 -0.91 1.77 4.64
N SER A 56 -1.99 1.49 3.92
CA SER A 56 -1.97 1.13 2.50
C SER A 56 -2.75 2.16 1.71
N LEU A 57 -2.14 2.74 0.68
CA LEU A 57 -2.78 3.71 -0.21
C LEU A 57 -2.79 3.13 -1.63
N GLY A 58 -3.98 2.96 -2.20
CA GLY A 58 -4.19 2.47 -3.55
C GLY A 58 -4.83 3.52 -4.47
N TYR A 59 -4.45 3.49 -5.74
CA TYR A 59 -5.13 4.23 -6.81
C TYR A 59 -5.71 3.26 -7.84
N MET A 60 -6.92 2.82 -7.56
CA MET A 60 -7.55 1.66 -8.21
C MET A 60 -8.00 1.99 -9.64
N HIS A 61 -8.00 0.97 -10.50
CA HIS A 61 -8.42 1.07 -11.91
C HIS A 61 -7.66 2.10 -12.75
N SER A 62 -6.51 2.56 -12.26
CA SER A 62 -5.76 3.66 -12.85
C SER A 62 -4.93 3.25 -14.06
N GLY A 63 -4.59 1.95 -14.16
CA GLY A 63 -3.75 1.38 -15.21
C GLY A 63 -2.26 1.73 -15.05
N ILE A 64 -1.84 2.17 -13.87
CA ILE A 64 -0.45 2.49 -13.56
C ILE A 64 0.34 1.23 -13.16
N GLU A 65 1.67 1.33 -13.20
CA GLU A 65 2.58 0.22 -12.91
C GLU A 65 2.50 -0.26 -11.45
N ILE A 66 2.34 0.66 -10.50
CA ILE A 66 2.18 0.38 -9.07
C ILE A 66 0.84 0.92 -8.61
N GLU A 67 -0.12 0.03 -8.38
CA GLU A 67 -1.49 0.42 -8.02
C GLU A 67 -1.62 0.70 -6.52
N VAL A 68 -0.79 0.07 -5.69
CA VAL A 68 -0.87 0.18 -4.24
C VAL A 68 0.52 0.38 -3.65
N ILE A 69 0.60 1.30 -2.68
CA ILE A 69 1.75 1.44 -1.79
C ILE A 69 1.34 1.06 -0.37
N GLN A 70 2.26 0.49 0.39
CA GLN A 70 2.05 0.12 1.79
C GLN A 70 3.22 0.62 2.63
N VAL A 71 2.91 1.13 3.81
CA VAL A 71 3.86 1.59 4.82
C VAL A 71 3.66 0.76 6.07
N VAL A 72 4.75 0.18 6.56
CA VAL A 72 4.80 -0.59 7.80
C VAL A 72 5.90 -0.01 8.66
N GLY A 73 5.61 0.32 9.91
CA GLY A 73 6.65 0.67 10.88
C GLY A 73 7.31 -0.59 11.43
N GLU A 74 8.64 -0.63 11.50
CA GLU A 74 9.44 -1.68 12.13
C GLU A 74 10.65 -1.05 12.85
N ASP A 75 10.93 -1.41 14.11
CA ASP A 75 12.13 -1.00 14.87
C ASP A 75 12.62 0.46 14.67
N HIS A 76 11.75 1.44 14.91
CA HIS A 76 12.02 2.89 14.75
C HIS A 76 12.28 3.39 13.32
N VAL A 77 12.13 2.53 12.32
CA VAL A 77 12.21 2.85 10.90
C VAL A 77 10.91 2.47 10.18
N TYR A 78 10.80 2.86 8.92
CA TYR A 78 9.68 2.47 8.07
C TYR A 78 10.16 1.59 6.94
N ARG A 79 9.29 0.64 6.60
CA ARG A 79 9.34 -0.15 5.39
C ARG A 79 8.24 0.32 4.45
N PHE A 80 8.64 0.73 3.26
CA PHE A 80 7.76 1.12 2.19
C PHE A 80 7.73 0.02 1.12
N GLU A 81 6.53 -0.40 0.75
CA GLU A 81 6.29 -1.44 -0.23
C GLU A 81 5.44 -0.89 -1.38
N ALA A 82 5.84 -1.21 -2.61
CA ALA A 82 5.14 -0.88 -3.83
C ALA A 82 4.65 -2.18 -4.49
N LEU A 83 3.34 -2.23 -4.77
CA LEU A 83 2.64 -3.42 -5.25
C LEU A 83 2.02 -3.16 -6.63
N PRO A 84 2.43 -3.94 -7.66
CA PRO A 84 1.84 -3.89 -8.98
C PRO A 84 0.38 -4.37 -9.00
N PRO A 85 -0.42 -3.93 -9.99
CA PRO A 85 -1.79 -4.38 -10.15
C PRO A 85 -1.86 -5.87 -10.52
N LYS A 86 -3.01 -6.50 -10.21
CA LYS A 86 -3.30 -7.91 -10.52
C LYS A 86 -3.22 -8.27 -12.00
N SER A 87 -3.42 -7.28 -12.86
CA SER A 87 -3.38 -7.42 -14.32
C SER A 87 -1.97 -7.32 -14.91
N SER A 88 -0.95 -6.97 -14.12
CA SER A 88 0.43 -6.83 -14.60
C SER A 88 1.21 -8.14 -14.57
N ASP A 89 2.24 -8.25 -15.41
CA ASP A 89 3.21 -9.34 -15.39
C ASP A 89 4.02 -9.41 -14.08
N ASP A 90 4.09 -8.27 -13.38
CA ASP A 90 4.76 -8.12 -12.10
C ASP A 90 3.84 -8.44 -10.91
N TYR A 91 2.61 -8.90 -11.16
CA TYR A 91 1.70 -9.27 -10.08
C TYR A 91 2.33 -10.29 -9.12
N GLY A 92 2.21 -9.99 -7.83
CA GLY A 92 2.79 -10.74 -6.74
C GLY A 92 4.19 -10.28 -6.35
N LYS A 93 4.89 -9.52 -7.20
CA LYS A 93 6.17 -8.90 -6.80
C LYS A 93 5.91 -7.79 -5.80
N ILE A 94 6.86 -7.62 -4.88
CA ILE A 94 6.84 -6.55 -3.90
C ILE A 94 8.16 -5.80 -4.04
N PHE A 95 8.05 -4.52 -4.36
CA PHE A 95 9.17 -3.60 -4.49
C PHE A 95 9.35 -2.90 -3.15
N VAL A 96 10.53 -2.99 -2.53
CA VAL A 96 10.70 -2.57 -1.13
C VAL A 96 11.81 -1.55 -0.99
N ASN A 97 11.53 -0.50 -0.22
CA ASN A 97 12.51 0.39 0.40
C ASN A 97 12.37 0.25 1.91
N ASP A 98 13.41 -0.25 2.54
CA ASP A 98 13.41 -0.58 3.98
C ASP A 98 14.43 0.28 4.72
N GLY A 99 14.22 0.47 6.02
CA GLY A 99 15.09 1.27 6.87
C GLY A 99 15.04 2.77 6.56
N ILE A 100 13.91 3.27 6.04
CA ILE A 100 13.76 4.69 5.68
C ILE A 100 13.13 5.49 6.81
N SER A 101 13.44 6.79 6.85
CA SER A 101 12.88 7.70 7.85
C SER A 101 11.41 8.02 7.59
N TYR A 102 10.73 8.56 8.61
CA TYR A 102 9.36 9.08 8.48
C TYR A 102 9.26 10.16 7.38
N GLU A 103 10.22 11.09 7.33
CA GLU A 103 10.23 12.19 6.35
C GLU A 103 10.36 11.66 4.92
N GLU A 104 11.23 10.67 4.70
CA GLU A 104 11.38 10.00 3.41
C GLU A 104 10.11 9.23 3.02
N THR A 105 9.51 8.54 3.99
CA THR A 105 8.26 7.80 3.80
C THR A 105 7.12 8.72 3.38
N LEU A 106 6.94 9.85 4.09
CA LEU A 106 5.95 10.86 3.75
C LEU A 106 6.17 11.40 2.33
N LYS A 107 7.41 11.68 1.96
CA LYS A 107 7.74 12.18 0.62
C LYS A 107 7.37 11.17 -0.47
N LEU A 108 7.66 9.89 -0.28
CA LEU A 108 7.28 8.83 -1.22
C LEU A 108 5.76 8.69 -1.35
N CYS A 109 5.03 8.73 -0.23
CA CYS A 109 3.57 8.72 -0.23
C CYS A 109 2.98 9.95 -0.91
N GLU A 110 3.56 11.13 -0.67
CA GLU A 110 3.12 12.39 -1.28
C GLU A 110 3.35 12.39 -2.79
N ASP A 111 4.51 11.92 -3.23
CA ASP A 111 4.82 11.75 -4.65
C ASP A 111 3.84 10.78 -5.32
N PHE A 112 3.49 9.68 -4.67
CA PHE A 112 2.49 8.76 -5.18
C PHE A 112 1.11 9.41 -5.25
N TYR A 113 0.65 10.05 -4.17
CA TYR A 113 -0.67 10.70 -4.10
C TYR A 113 -0.84 11.80 -5.16
N LYS A 114 0.19 12.63 -5.37
CA LYS A 114 0.14 13.77 -6.29
C LYS A 114 0.42 13.40 -7.74
N HIS A 115 1.29 12.42 -7.97
CA HIS A 115 1.85 12.16 -9.30
C HIS A 115 1.62 10.74 -9.80
N GLN A 116 1.00 9.86 -9.00
CA GLN A 116 0.65 8.48 -9.36
C GLN A 116 1.85 7.67 -9.86
N ARG A 117 3.02 7.94 -9.26
CA ARG A 117 4.29 7.33 -9.60
C ARG A 117 5.06 7.02 -8.33
N VAL A 118 5.85 5.97 -8.38
CA VAL A 118 6.69 5.55 -7.26
C VAL A 118 8.12 5.41 -7.79
N VAL A 119 9.08 6.03 -7.10
CA VAL A 119 10.48 6.11 -7.56
C VAL A 119 11.43 5.32 -6.66
N GLY A 120 12.42 4.66 -7.27
CA GLY A 120 13.64 4.22 -6.59
C GLY A 120 13.54 2.94 -5.75
N PHE A 121 12.97 1.86 -6.28
CA PHE A 121 12.82 0.59 -5.55
C PHE A 121 13.86 -0.48 -5.88
N ARG A 122 14.03 -1.42 -4.94
CA ARG A 122 14.68 -2.72 -5.14
C ARG A 122 13.63 -3.84 -5.20
N ASN A 123 13.79 -4.77 -6.12
CA ASN A 123 12.90 -5.93 -6.23
C ASN A 123 13.31 -6.98 -5.20
N LEU A 124 12.39 -7.43 -4.35
CA LEU A 124 12.59 -8.64 -3.59
C LEU A 124 12.04 -9.84 -4.38
N PRO A 125 12.83 -10.92 -4.58
CA PRO A 125 12.31 -12.13 -5.17
C PRO A 125 11.29 -12.77 -4.20
N ILE A 126 10.09 -13.05 -4.70
CA ILE A 126 9.07 -13.76 -3.93
C ILE A 126 9.58 -15.19 -3.73
N GLU A 127 9.99 -15.55 -2.51
CA GLU A 127 10.15 -16.96 -2.17
C GLU A 127 8.78 -17.61 -2.19
N LYS A 128 8.48 -18.34 -3.28
CA LYS A 128 7.35 -19.26 -3.33
C LYS A 128 7.57 -20.33 -2.27
N LYS A 129 7.05 -20.13 -1.05
CA LYS A 129 6.90 -21.23 -0.09
C LYS A 129 5.96 -22.25 -0.70
N LYS A 130 6.54 -23.36 -1.18
CA LYS A 130 5.80 -24.57 -1.53
C LYS A 130 5.14 -25.08 -0.24
N PHE A 131 3.81 -25.05 -0.19
CA PHE A 131 3.02 -25.85 0.74
C PHE A 131 2.68 -27.17 0.06
#